data_AF-X0X1Y3-F1
#
_entry.id   AF-X0X1Y3-F1
#
_cell.length_a   1.000
_cell.length_b   1.000
_cell.length_c   1.000
_cell.angle_alpha   90.00
_cell.angle_beta   90.00
_cell.angle_gamma   90.00
#
_symmetry.space_group_name_H-M   'P 1'
#
loop_
_entity.id
_entity.type
_entity.pdbx_description
1 polymer ?
#
loop_
_entity_poly.entity_id
_entity_poly.type
_entity_poly.pdbx_seq_one_letter_code
_entity_poly.pdbx_strand_id
1 'polypeptide(L)'
;QTEHEIVKLNPFIDDTRIREYLDYFYWQKLPQTSSGRIIGQVKPVGGRRKLEALENFSTRMGKPLSRWTVVGDSITDFKMLRAVNKAGGLAIAFNANEYVLPYSTLGLASVSLSDLWLVLEAWEKGGRHVVERVVKEREETGGTEDRVWFHWLAGAKDVTTALEIHKRIRLLVREEAAQLG
;
A
#
# COMPACT_ATOMS: atom_id res chain seq x y z
N GLN A 1 -16.70 -18.75 -24.85
CA GLN A 1 -16.54 -17.78 -25.96
C GLN A 1 -15.63 -16.62 -25.55
N THR A 2 -15.94 -15.86 -24.49
CA THR A 2 -15.07 -14.73 -24.06
C THR A 2 -13.64 -15.14 -23.68
N GLU A 3 -13.48 -16.27 -22.99
CA GLU A 3 -12.16 -16.81 -22.64
C GLU A 3 -11.30 -17.16 -23.86
N HIS A 4 -11.90 -17.77 -24.90
CA HIS A 4 -11.19 -18.13 -26.13
C HIS A 4 -10.71 -16.92 -26.93
N GLU A 5 -11.34 -15.76 -26.75
CA GLU A 5 -10.94 -14.51 -27.40
C GLU A 5 -9.83 -13.81 -26.59
N ILE A 6 -9.93 -13.78 -25.25
CA ILE A 6 -8.92 -13.14 -24.38
C ILE A 6 -7.59 -13.90 -24.43
N VAL A 7 -7.61 -15.24 -24.46
CA VAL A 7 -6.37 -16.06 -24.48
C VAL A 7 -5.54 -15.85 -25.76
N LYS A 8 -6.13 -15.28 -26.82
CA LYS A 8 -5.44 -14.95 -28.07
C LYS A 8 -4.84 -13.54 -28.07
N LEU A 9 -5.17 -12.71 -27.09
CA LEU A 9 -4.68 -11.34 -26.97
C LEU A 9 -3.36 -11.33 -26.21
N ASN A 10 -2.47 -10.41 -26.59
CA ASN A 10 -1.18 -10.26 -25.94
C ASN A 10 -1.26 -9.14 -24.87
N PRO A 11 -1.02 -9.43 -23.58
CA PRO A 11 -0.87 -8.41 -22.55
C PRO A 11 0.15 -7.34 -22.96
N PHE A 12 -0.04 -6.09 -22.53
CA PHE A 12 0.80 -4.91 -22.86
C PHE A 12 0.69 -4.40 -24.31
N ILE A 13 0.17 -5.20 -25.25
CA ILE A 13 -0.11 -4.78 -26.63
C ILE A 13 -1.61 -4.53 -26.82
N ASP A 14 -2.44 -5.45 -26.32
CA ASP A 14 -3.89 -5.44 -26.51
C ASP A 14 -4.66 -4.94 -25.28
N ASP A 15 -4.02 -4.24 -24.34
CA ASP A 15 -4.59 -3.87 -23.03
C ASP A 15 -5.96 -3.19 -23.13
N THR A 16 -6.14 -2.28 -24.09
CA THR A 16 -7.43 -1.63 -24.33
C THR A 16 -8.52 -2.64 -24.68
N ARG A 17 -8.20 -3.60 -25.56
CA ARG A 17 -9.13 -4.61 -26.03
C ARG A 17 -9.39 -5.68 -24.97
N ILE A 18 -8.37 -6.07 -24.22
CA ILE A 18 -8.50 -6.93 -23.03
C ILE A 18 -9.46 -6.27 -22.04
N ARG A 19 -9.26 -4.99 -21.71
CA ARG A 19 -10.14 -4.24 -20.81
C ARG A 19 -11.58 -4.22 -21.32
N GLU A 20 -11.82 -3.92 -22.59
CA GLU A 20 -13.16 -3.91 -23.18
C GLU A 20 -13.86 -5.28 -23.07
N TYR A 21 -13.13 -6.37 -23.32
CA TYR A 21 -13.68 -7.72 -23.16
C TYR A 21 -13.98 -8.06 -21.70
N LEU A 22 -13.10 -7.67 -20.77
CA LEU A 22 -13.33 -7.86 -19.34
C LEU A 22 -14.52 -7.03 -18.86
N ASP A 23 -14.64 -5.77 -19.28
CA ASP A 23 -15.79 -4.91 -18.96
C ASP A 23 -17.09 -5.52 -19.49
N TYR A 24 -17.11 -5.95 -20.75
CA TYR A 24 -18.29 -6.63 -21.30
C TYR A 24 -18.64 -7.90 -20.51
N PHE A 25 -17.65 -8.70 -20.14
CA PHE A 25 -17.86 -9.91 -19.35
C PHE A 25 -18.41 -9.59 -17.97
N TYR A 26 -17.71 -8.79 -17.18
CA TYR A 26 -18.06 -8.52 -15.78
C TYR A 26 -19.33 -7.68 -15.62
N TRP A 27 -19.58 -6.73 -16.52
CA TRP A 27 -20.71 -5.81 -16.40
C TRP A 27 -21.97 -6.27 -17.14
N GLN A 28 -21.85 -7.06 -18.21
CA GLN A 28 -23.01 -7.47 -19.00
C GLN A 28 -23.29 -8.97 -18.95
N LYS A 29 -22.29 -9.83 -19.20
CA LYS A 29 -22.54 -11.29 -19.28
C LYS A 29 -22.63 -11.97 -17.92
N LEU A 30 -21.64 -11.75 -17.06
CA LEU A 30 -21.53 -12.42 -15.76
C LEU A 30 -22.77 -12.18 -14.88
N PRO A 31 -23.34 -10.96 -14.76
CA PRO A 31 -24.52 -10.71 -13.92
C PRO A 31 -25.78 -11.50 -14.34
N GLN A 32 -25.86 -11.92 -15.61
CA GLN A 32 -26.97 -12.72 -16.13
C GLN A 32 -26.86 -14.21 -15.77
N THR A 33 -25.72 -14.66 -15.25
CA THR A 33 -25.48 -16.05 -14.87
C THR A 33 -25.82 -16.32 -13.39
N SER A 34 -25.97 -17.59 -13.02
CA SER A 34 -26.08 -17.99 -11.61
C SER A 34 -24.85 -17.57 -10.79
N SER A 35 -23.64 -17.70 -11.36
CA SER A 35 -22.39 -17.27 -10.73
C SER A 35 -22.32 -15.76 -10.48
N GLY A 36 -22.90 -14.95 -11.37
CA GLY A 36 -22.97 -13.49 -11.19
C GLY A 36 -23.76 -13.07 -9.96
N ARG A 37 -24.84 -13.82 -9.63
CA ARG A 37 -25.62 -13.58 -8.41
C ARG A 37 -24.79 -13.84 -7.15
N ILE A 38 -23.92 -14.85 -7.17
CA ILE A 38 -23.03 -15.18 -6.06
C ILE A 38 -21.96 -14.09 -5.89
N ILE A 39 -21.31 -13.69 -6.98
CA ILE A 39 -20.27 -12.64 -6.95
C ILE A 39 -20.86 -11.30 -6.50
N GLY A 40 -22.09 -10.97 -6.91
CA GLY A 40 -22.77 -9.76 -6.47
C GLY A 40 -23.06 -9.70 -4.97
N GLN A 41 -23.07 -10.84 -4.27
CA GLN A 41 -23.21 -10.88 -2.80
C GLN A 41 -21.88 -10.62 -2.09
N VAL A 42 -20.74 -10.79 -2.78
CA VAL A 42 -19.42 -10.53 -2.21
C VAL A 42 -19.21 -9.02 -2.09
N LYS A 43 -18.83 -8.59 -0.88
CA LYS A 43 -18.49 -7.19 -0.59
C LYS A 43 -16.96 -7.07 -0.46
N PRO A 44 -16.21 -6.90 -1.57
CA PRO A 44 -14.76 -6.86 -1.51
C PRO A 44 -14.27 -5.66 -0.69
N VAL A 45 -13.23 -5.84 0.11
CA VAL A 45 -12.59 -4.77 0.88
C VAL A 45 -11.43 -4.19 0.07
N GLY A 46 -11.75 -3.21 -0.77
CA GLY A 46 -10.76 -2.40 -1.48
C GLY A 46 -10.30 -1.19 -0.66
N GLY A 47 -9.43 -0.36 -1.24
CA GLY A 47 -8.79 0.72 -0.47
C GLY A 47 -9.72 1.80 0.09
N ARG A 48 -10.90 2.03 -0.52
CA ARG A 48 -11.91 2.91 0.08
C ARG A 48 -12.46 2.33 1.38
N ARG A 49 -12.74 1.03 1.41
CA ARG A 49 -13.30 0.35 2.59
C ARG A 49 -12.28 0.20 3.71
N LYS A 50 -10.98 0.07 3.41
CA LYS A 50 -9.92 0.15 4.43
C LYS A 50 -9.92 1.50 5.16
N LEU A 51 -10.03 2.61 4.41
CA LEU A 51 -10.16 3.94 5.01
C LEU A 51 -11.47 4.07 5.81
N GLU A 52 -12.62 3.67 5.27
CA GLU A 52 -13.89 3.72 6.00
C GLU A 52 -13.85 2.89 7.30
N ALA A 53 -13.19 1.73 7.28
CA ALA A 53 -12.99 0.91 8.49
C ALA A 53 -12.15 1.65 9.55
N LEU A 54 -11.07 2.32 9.13
CA LEU A 54 -10.26 3.16 10.02
C LEU A 54 -11.05 4.35 10.58
N GLU A 55 -11.82 5.06 9.74
CA GLU A 55 -12.64 6.20 10.18
C GLU A 55 -13.70 5.77 11.19
N ASN A 56 -14.35 4.63 10.96
CA ASN A 56 -15.30 4.04 11.90
C ASN A 56 -14.63 3.68 13.24
N PHE A 57 -13.44 3.07 13.20
CA PHE A 57 -12.67 2.74 14.39
C PHE A 57 -12.23 4.00 15.15
N SER A 58 -11.68 4.98 14.45
CA SER A 58 -11.25 6.29 14.96
C SER A 58 -12.40 7.00 15.67
N THR A 59 -13.59 7.00 15.06
CA THR A 59 -14.82 7.60 15.62
C THR A 59 -15.25 6.90 16.90
N ARG A 60 -15.28 5.56 16.91
CA ARG A 60 -15.64 4.77 18.10
C ARG A 60 -14.69 5.01 19.28
N MET A 61 -13.41 5.21 18.99
CA MET A 61 -12.38 5.47 20.00
C MET A 61 -12.29 6.95 20.40
N GLY A 62 -13.03 7.86 19.75
CA GLY A 62 -13.03 9.28 20.06
C GLY A 62 -11.68 9.98 19.85
N LYS A 63 -10.83 9.46 18.95
CA LYS A 63 -9.52 10.03 18.61
C LYS A 63 -9.46 10.40 17.13
N PRO A 64 -8.86 11.53 16.75
CA PRO A 64 -8.71 11.91 15.33
C PRO A 64 -7.64 11.07 14.62
N LEU A 65 -7.67 11.06 13.27
CA LEU A 65 -6.66 10.41 12.41
C LEU A 65 -5.21 10.79 12.74
N SER A 66 -4.98 11.99 13.29
CA SER A 66 -3.67 12.47 13.73
C SER A 66 -3.04 11.67 14.87
N ARG A 67 -3.83 10.84 15.56
CA ARG A 67 -3.39 9.99 16.68
C ARG A 67 -3.15 8.54 16.29
N TRP A 68 -3.34 8.17 15.03
CA TRP A 68 -3.24 6.79 14.57
C TRP A 68 -1.96 6.53 13.79
N THR A 69 -1.48 5.29 13.95
CA THR A 69 -0.45 4.69 13.11
C THR A 69 -1.08 3.64 12.22
N VAL A 70 -0.74 3.64 10.94
CA VAL A 70 -1.20 2.63 9.98
C VAL A 70 -0.02 2.13 9.15
N VAL A 71 -0.08 0.87 8.74
CA VAL A 71 0.94 0.21 7.92
C VAL A 71 0.28 -0.36 6.67
N GLY A 72 0.93 -0.22 5.52
CA GLY A 72 0.49 -0.86 4.27
C GLY A 72 1.63 -0.97 3.25
N ASP A 73 1.38 -1.68 2.16
CA ASP A 73 2.43 -2.07 1.20
C ASP A 73 2.05 -1.82 -0.26
N SER A 74 0.75 -1.65 -0.55
CA SER A 74 0.25 -1.73 -1.93
C SER A 74 -0.89 -0.75 -2.22
N ILE A 75 -1.40 -0.82 -3.46
CA ILE A 75 -2.47 0.04 -4.00
C ILE A 75 -3.69 0.09 -3.07
N THR A 76 -4.03 -1.02 -2.43
CA THR A 76 -5.22 -1.08 -1.56
C THR A 76 -5.07 -0.25 -0.30
N ASP A 77 -3.85 0.07 0.14
CA ASP A 77 -3.60 0.84 1.37
C ASP A 77 -3.44 2.34 1.12
N PHE A 78 -3.21 2.74 -0.13
CA PHE A 78 -2.94 4.13 -0.53
C PHE A 78 -3.92 5.15 0.08
N LYS A 79 -5.23 4.90 0.00
CA LYS A 79 -6.24 5.84 0.51
C LYS A 79 -6.14 6.02 2.03
N MET A 80 -5.91 4.93 2.76
CA MET A 80 -5.76 4.92 4.21
C MET A 80 -4.48 5.65 4.63
N LEU A 81 -3.34 5.28 4.03
CA LEU A 81 -2.03 5.89 4.31
C LEU A 81 -2.03 7.39 4.00
N ARG A 82 -2.56 7.79 2.84
CA ARG A 82 -2.68 9.21 2.45
C ARG A 82 -3.52 10.00 3.44
N ALA A 83 -4.65 9.46 3.89
CA ALA A 83 -5.55 10.14 4.82
C ALA A 83 -4.86 10.35 6.18
N VAL A 84 -4.22 9.31 6.73
CA VAL A 84 -3.49 9.40 8.00
C VAL A 84 -2.32 10.38 7.90
N ASN A 85 -1.53 10.30 6.83
CA ASN A 85 -0.41 11.21 6.60
C ASN A 85 -0.85 12.67 6.56
N LYS A 86 -1.92 12.97 5.80
CA LYS A 86 -2.51 14.32 5.71
C LYS A 86 -3.06 14.82 7.03
N ALA A 87 -3.64 13.93 7.84
CA ALA A 87 -4.16 14.29 9.15
C ALA A 87 -3.05 14.53 10.20
N GLY A 88 -1.79 14.29 9.89
CA GLY A 88 -0.69 14.42 10.85
C GLY A 88 -0.39 13.15 11.66
N GLY A 89 -1.07 12.03 11.36
CA GLY A 89 -0.78 10.72 11.94
C GLY A 89 0.48 10.09 11.34
N LEU A 90 0.70 8.82 11.65
CA LEU A 90 1.86 8.06 11.17
C LEU A 90 1.47 7.02 10.12
N ALA A 91 1.77 7.33 8.86
CA ALA A 91 1.55 6.42 7.73
C ALA A 91 2.85 5.72 7.34
N ILE A 92 2.92 4.39 7.50
CA ILE A 92 4.13 3.59 7.24
C ILE A 92 3.94 2.73 6.00
N ALA A 93 4.78 2.94 5.00
CA ALA A 93 4.91 2.08 3.82
C ALA A 93 5.93 0.97 4.10
N PHE A 94 5.51 -0.29 4.17
CA PHE A 94 6.41 -1.44 4.41
C PHE A 94 6.64 -2.22 3.12
N ASN A 95 7.89 -2.37 2.67
CA ASN A 95 8.25 -3.06 1.40
C ASN A 95 7.33 -2.66 0.23
N ALA A 96 7.06 -1.35 0.15
CA ALA A 96 6.02 -0.75 -0.66
C ALA A 96 6.31 -0.72 -2.16
N ASN A 97 5.24 -0.64 -2.95
CA ASN A 97 5.29 -0.34 -4.37
C ASN A 97 5.14 1.18 -4.66
N GLU A 98 5.23 1.55 -5.93
CA GLU A 98 5.16 2.93 -6.44
C GLU A 98 3.84 3.63 -6.12
N TYR A 99 2.76 2.87 -5.94
CA TYR A 99 1.43 3.41 -5.77
C TYR A 99 1.16 3.92 -4.36
N VAL A 100 1.96 3.49 -3.38
CA VAL A 100 1.72 3.77 -1.97
C VAL A 100 2.85 4.55 -1.31
N LEU A 101 4.10 4.34 -1.74
CA LEU A 101 5.27 4.96 -1.15
C LEU A 101 5.18 6.50 -1.11
N PRO A 102 4.84 7.22 -2.20
CA PRO A 102 4.81 8.69 -2.21
C PRO A 102 3.79 9.34 -1.28
N TYR A 103 2.85 8.54 -0.75
CA TYR A 103 1.72 9.05 0.04
C TYR A 103 1.86 8.75 1.53
N SER A 104 2.92 8.03 1.91
CA SER A 104 3.21 7.64 3.27
C SER A 104 4.01 8.73 3.99
N THR A 105 4.02 8.66 5.33
CA THR A 105 4.86 9.55 6.17
C THR A 105 6.31 9.09 6.12
N LEU A 106 6.52 7.78 6.21
CA LEU A 106 7.83 7.13 6.09
C LEU A 106 7.70 5.79 5.37
N GLY A 107 8.81 5.34 4.80
CA GLY A 107 9.02 4.00 4.26
C GLY A 107 9.95 3.19 5.15
N LEU A 108 9.66 1.90 5.31
CA LEU A 108 10.59 0.91 5.82
C LEU A 108 10.71 -0.24 4.83
N ALA A 109 11.92 -0.45 4.30
CA ALA A 109 12.24 -1.64 3.54
C ALA A 109 13.07 -2.58 4.43
N SER A 110 12.49 -3.75 4.75
CA SER A 110 13.14 -4.76 5.59
C SER A 110 12.55 -6.16 5.38
N VAL A 111 13.37 -7.19 5.56
CA VAL A 111 12.90 -8.58 5.68
C VAL A 111 12.22 -8.91 7.02
N SER A 112 12.21 -7.98 7.98
CA SER A 112 11.59 -8.19 9.29
C SER A 112 10.61 -7.08 9.67
N LEU A 113 9.39 -7.47 10.03
CA LEU A 113 8.39 -6.57 10.62
C LEU A 113 8.81 -6.04 12.00
N SER A 114 9.70 -6.73 12.72
CA SER A 114 10.19 -6.28 14.02
C SER A 114 10.88 -4.91 13.94
N ASP A 115 11.40 -4.55 12.78
CA ASP A 115 12.13 -3.29 12.58
C ASP A 115 11.21 -2.07 12.69
N LEU A 116 9.89 -2.26 12.58
CA LEU A 116 8.90 -1.23 12.89
C LEU A 116 8.97 -0.77 14.34
N TRP A 117 9.47 -1.60 15.27
CA TRP A 117 9.50 -1.30 16.70
C TRP A 117 10.16 0.06 16.99
N LEU A 118 11.26 0.35 16.30
CA LEU A 118 12.00 1.61 16.46
C LEU A 118 11.11 2.85 16.25
N VAL A 119 10.32 2.87 15.18
CA VAL A 119 9.46 4.02 14.85
C VAL A 119 8.17 4.02 15.66
N LEU A 120 7.68 2.87 16.10
CA LEU A 120 6.52 2.76 16.98
C LEU A 120 6.82 3.27 18.39
N GLU A 121 7.98 2.93 18.96
CA GLU A 121 8.43 3.49 20.25
C GLU A 121 8.67 5.00 20.15
N ALA A 122 9.28 5.47 19.07
CA ALA A 122 9.48 6.90 18.83
C ALA A 122 8.14 7.65 18.74
N TRP A 123 7.16 7.04 18.07
CA TRP A 123 5.80 7.59 17.99
C TRP A 123 5.12 7.67 19.35
N GLU A 124 5.24 6.64 20.18
CA GLU A 124 4.69 6.65 21.54
C GLU A 124 5.34 7.74 22.42
N LYS A 125 6.66 7.91 22.32
CA LYS A 125 7.43 8.87 23.14
C LYS A 125 7.19 10.34 22.79
N GLY A 126 6.95 10.66 21.52
CA GLY A 126 6.73 12.06 21.14
C GLY A 126 6.06 12.28 19.78
N GLY A 127 5.50 11.25 19.16
CA GLY A 127 4.77 11.36 17.91
C GLY A 127 5.66 11.75 16.73
N ARG A 128 5.07 12.42 15.75
CA ARG A 128 5.63 12.59 14.40
C ARG A 128 7.03 13.21 14.37
N HIS A 129 7.28 14.21 15.21
CA HIS A 129 8.54 14.94 15.22
C HIS A 129 9.72 14.10 15.75
N VAL A 130 9.46 13.20 16.70
CA VAL A 130 10.49 12.26 17.20
C VAL A 130 10.76 11.19 16.14
N VAL A 131 9.71 10.68 15.50
CA VAL A 131 9.84 9.72 14.40
C VAL A 131 10.66 10.32 13.25
N GLU A 132 10.38 11.55 12.85
CA GLU A 132 11.13 12.23 11.78
C GLU A 132 12.63 12.28 12.10
N ARG A 133 12.99 12.64 13.34
CA ARG A 133 14.39 12.71 13.76
C ARG A 133 15.06 11.33 13.70
N VAL A 134 14.42 10.31 14.28
CA VAL A 134 14.95 8.94 14.31
C VAL A 134 15.09 8.38 12.90
N VAL A 135 14.12 8.64 12.01
CA VAL A 135 14.19 8.18 10.62
C VAL A 135 15.33 8.87 9.86
N LYS A 136 15.49 10.19 10.01
CA LYS A 136 16.58 10.92 9.34
C LYS A 136 17.96 10.50 9.82
N GLU A 137 18.12 10.26 11.13
CA GLU A 137 19.36 9.68 11.67
C GLU A 137 19.64 8.29 11.06
N ARG A 138 18.61 7.48 10.82
CA ARG A 138 18.74 6.17 10.17
C ARG A 138 19.03 6.27 8.68
N GLU A 139 18.50 7.29 7.99
CA GLU A 139 18.83 7.56 6.58
C GLU A 139 20.33 7.86 6.42
N GLU A 140 20.94 8.59 7.35
CA GLU A 140 22.38 8.87 7.34
C GLU A 140 23.23 7.61 7.54
N THR A 141 22.80 6.70 8.42
CA THR A 141 23.51 5.43 8.64
C THR A 141 23.28 4.41 7.53
N GLY A 142 22.22 4.57 6.75
CA GLY A 142 21.74 3.57 5.79
C GLY A 142 21.16 2.32 6.47
N GLY A 143 20.66 1.41 5.64
CA GLY A 143 20.27 0.08 6.09
C GLY A 143 21.44 -0.90 6.14
N THR A 144 21.19 -2.09 6.69
CA THR A 144 22.16 -3.19 6.71
C THR A 144 21.60 -4.33 5.89
N GLU A 145 22.26 -4.65 4.77
CA GLU A 145 21.83 -5.68 3.83
C GLU A 145 20.37 -5.49 3.39
N ASP A 146 19.46 -6.36 3.84
CA ASP A 146 18.04 -6.35 3.50
C ASP A 146 17.15 -5.89 4.66
N ARG A 147 17.72 -5.16 5.62
CA ARG A 147 17.01 -4.68 6.82
C ARG A 147 17.22 -3.19 7.08
N VAL A 148 16.27 -2.64 7.84
CA VAL A 148 16.33 -1.30 8.46
C VAL A 148 16.59 -0.14 7.49
N TRP A 149 16.16 -0.26 6.23
CA TRP A 149 16.18 0.86 5.28
C TRP A 149 14.97 1.78 5.54
N PHE A 150 15.19 2.81 6.35
CA PHE A 150 14.19 3.84 6.62
C PHE A 150 14.29 4.98 5.63
N HIS A 151 13.14 5.53 5.26
CA HIS A 151 13.05 6.69 4.36
C HIS A 151 12.00 7.68 4.89
N TRP A 152 12.35 8.96 5.05
CA TRP A 152 11.37 9.99 5.39
C TRP A 152 10.72 10.51 4.12
N LEU A 153 9.40 10.33 3.99
CA LEU A 153 8.67 10.58 2.74
C LEU A 153 7.78 11.81 2.81
N ALA A 154 7.42 12.26 4.01
CA ALA A 154 6.60 13.44 4.18
C ALA A 154 7.32 14.71 3.69
N GLY A 155 6.87 15.25 2.56
CA GLY A 155 7.47 16.42 1.93
C GLY A 155 8.64 16.11 0.98
N ALA A 156 8.95 14.83 0.75
CA ALA A 156 9.95 14.42 -0.22
C ALA A 156 9.49 14.77 -1.64
N LYS A 157 10.39 15.36 -2.44
CA LYS A 157 10.13 15.69 -3.86
C LYS A 157 10.44 14.51 -4.78
N ASP A 158 11.38 13.67 -4.37
CA ASP A 158 11.85 12.50 -5.10
C ASP A 158 11.91 11.32 -4.14
N VAL A 159 11.36 10.19 -4.57
CA VAL A 159 11.33 8.93 -3.81
C VAL A 159 11.93 7.78 -4.61
N THR A 160 12.63 8.07 -5.72
CA THR A 160 13.11 7.07 -6.68
C THR A 160 14.08 6.07 -6.03
N THR A 161 15.11 6.56 -5.33
CA THR A 161 16.08 5.69 -4.64
C THR A 161 15.42 4.84 -3.56
N ALA A 162 14.51 5.43 -2.77
CA ALA A 162 13.74 4.68 -1.78
C ALA A 162 12.92 3.57 -2.47
N LEU A 163 12.24 3.91 -3.57
CA LEU A 163 11.41 2.97 -4.32
C LEU A 163 12.21 1.78 -4.86
N GLU A 164 13.43 2.00 -5.37
CA GLU A 164 14.31 0.92 -5.83
C GLU A 164 14.63 -0.07 -4.71
N ILE A 165 15.00 0.44 -3.52
CA ILE A 165 15.30 -0.39 -2.35
C ILE A 165 14.06 -1.16 -1.90
N HIS A 166 12.92 -0.47 -1.82
CA HIS A 166 11.64 -1.08 -1.45
C HIS A 166 11.21 -2.20 -2.42
N LYS A 167 11.32 -1.98 -3.74
CA LYS A 167 11.01 -2.98 -4.76
C LYS A 167 11.96 -4.18 -4.70
N ARG A 168 13.27 -3.94 -4.49
CA ARG A 168 14.27 -5.00 -4.33
C ARG A 168 13.94 -5.91 -3.15
N ILE A 169 13.68 -5.34 -1.98
CA ILE A 169 13.37 -6.13 -0.77
C ILE A 169 11.98 -6.77 -0.89
N ARG A 170 10.99 -6.09 -1.48
CA ARG A 170 9.69 -6.69 -1.80
C ARG A 170 9.83 -7.95 -2.66
N LEU A 171 10.68 -7.92 -3.68
CA LEU A 171 10.97 -9.08 -4.53
C LEU A 171 11.62 -10.22 -3.74
N LEU A 172 12.56 -9.90 -2.84
CA LEU A 172 13.21 -10.88 -1.99
C LEU A 172 12.21 -11.62 -1.07
N VAL A 173 11.25 -10.90 -0.46
CA VAL A 173 10.32 -11.51 0.51
C VAL A 173 9.05 -12.10 -0.10
N ARG A 174 8.71 -11.76 -1.34
CA ARG A 174 7.47 -12.19 -2.01
C ARG A 174 7.71 -12.98 -3.30
N GLU A 175 8.95 -13.09 -3.76
CA GLU A 175 9.32 -13.74 -5.01
C GLU A 175 8.43 -13.25 -6.18
N GLU A 176 7.89 -14.14 -7.00
CA GLU A 176 7.05 -13.79 -8.16
C GLU A 176 5.79 -13.01 -7.75
N ALA A 177 5.26 -13.22 -6.55
CA ALA A 177 4.09 -12.49 -6.05
C ALA A 177 4.39 -11.00 -5.75
N ALA A 178 5.66 -10.58 -5.76
CA ALA A 178 6.04 -9.18 -5.60
C ALA A 178 5.62 -8.29 -6.78
N GLN A 179 5.56 -8.88 -7.99
CA GLN A 179 5.21 -8.19 -9.23
C GLN A 179 3.69 -8.03 -9.40
N LEU A 180 2.91 -8.74 -8.58
CA LEU A 180 1.45 -8.68 -8.56
C LEU A 180 0.99 -7.55 -7.62
N GLY A 181 0.32 -6.54 -8.17
CA GLY A 181 -0.33 -5.45 -7.42
C GLY A 181 0.62 -4.38 -6.91
#